data_AF-A0A6G7ZL17-F1
#
_entry.id   AF-A0A6G7ZL17-F1
#
_cell.length_a   1.000
_cell.length_b   1.000
_cell.length_c   1.000
_cell.angle_alpha   90.00
_cell.angle_beta   90.00
_cell.angle_gamma   90.00
#
_symmetry.space_group_name_H-M   'P 1'
#
loop_
_entity.id
_entity.type
_entity.pdbx_description
1 polymer ?
#
loop_
_entity_poly.entity_id
_entity_poly.type
_entity_poly.pdbx_seq_one_letter_code
_entity_poly.pdbx_strand_id
1 'polypeptide(L)' 'MADLYLKKLESERRTLWATCRLKGLPRDTPERLRIAEIDRLVAEHKAKRDIGTS' A
#
# COMPACT_ATOMS: atom_id res chain seq x y z
N MET A 1 2.77 19.96 0.03
CA MET A 1 3.53 18.89 0.73
C MET A 1 2.96 17.55 0.29
N ALA A 2 3.81 16.58 -0.08
CA ALA A 2 3.33 15.23 -0.38
C ALA A 2 2.65 14.65 0.85
N ASP A 3 1.52 13.97 0.65
CA ASP A 3 0.77 13.39 1.76
C ASP A 3 1.66 12.38 2.49
N LEU A 4 2.05 12.72 3.73
CA LEU A 4 2.94 11.90 4.56
C LEU A 4 2.30 10.54 4.86
N TYR A 5 0.97 10.45 4.81
CA TYR A 5 0.24 9.20 4.95
C TYR A 5 0.47 8.29 3.73
N LEU A 6 0.27 8.81 2.52
CA LEU A 6 0.53 8.04 1.28
C LEU A 6 1.97 7.58 1.19
N LYS A 7 2.93 8.45 1.51
CA LYS A 7 4.36 8.09 1.50
C LYS A 7 4.69 6.94 2.44
N LYS A 8 4.05 6.90 3.63
CA LYS A 8 4.24 5.80 4.59
C LYS A 8 3.68 4.49 4.03
N LEU A 9 2.46 4.51 3.49
CA LEU A 9 1.82 3.35 2.88
C LEU A 9 2.64 2.79 1.70
N GLU A 10 3.10 3.65 0.80
CA GLU A 10 3.90 3.23 -0.36
C GLU A 10 5.25 2.63 0.07
N SER A 11 5.89 3.19 1.11
CA SER A 11 7.13 2.66 1.67
C SER A 11 6.94 1.28 2.33
N GLU A 12 5.87 1.13 3.12
CA GLU A 12 5.50 -0.15 3.75
C GLU A 12 5.24 -1.21 2.68
N ARG A 13 4.44 -0.88 1.67
CA ARG A 13 4.15 -1.76 0.53
C ARG A 13 5.41 -2.24 -0.17
N ARG A 14 6.35 -1.34 -0.45
CA ARG A 14 7.61 -1.67 -1.14
C ARG A 14 8.46 -2.64 -0.31
N THR A 15 8.54 -2.40 1.00
CA THR A 15 9.28 -3.26 1.93
C THR A 15 8.67 -4.66 1.97
N LEU A 16 7.35 -4.77 2.13
CA LEU A 16 6.64 -6.05 2.16
C LEU A 16 6.81 -6.81 0.83
N TRP A 17 6.73 -6.13 -0.30
CA TRP A 17 6.98 -6.73 -1.61
C TRP A 17 8.39 -7.30 -1.73
N ALA A 18 9.40 -6.57 -1.25
CA ALA A 18 10.78 -7.03 -1.23
C ALA A 18 10.94 -8.27 -0.32
N THR A 19 10.34 -8.27 0.88
CA THR A 19 10.33 -9.42 1.78
C THR A 19 9.65 -10.64 1.15
N CYS A 20 8.47 -10.47 0.55
CA CYS A 20 7.75 -11.53 -0.13
C CYS A 20 8.58 -12.15 -1.27
N ARG A 21 9.24 -11.31 -2.07
CA ARG A 21 10.09 -11.75 -3.18
C ARG A 21 11.34 -12.47 -2.68
N LEU A 22 12.00 -11.92 -1.67
CA LEU A 22 13.23 -12.48 -1.12
C LEU A 22 13.01 -13.85 -0.47
N LYS A 23 11.91 -14.00 0.27
CA LYS A 23 11.59 -15.23 1.00
C LYS A 23 10.73 -16.23 0.22
N GLY A 24 10.27 -15.86 -0.98
CA GLY A 24 9.36 -16.69 -1.77
C GLY A 24 8.01 -16.92 -1.09
N LEU A 25 7.46 -15.92 -0.40
CA LEU A 25 6.26 -16.09 0.41
C LEU A 25 5.02 -16.42 -0.45
N PRO A 26 4.20 -17.40 -0.02
CA PRO A 26 2.93 -17.73 -0.67
C PRO A 26 1.91 -16.59 -0.58
N ARG A 27 0.79 -16.70 -1.31
CA ARG A 27 -0.16 -15.58 -1.53
C ARG A 27 -1.03 -15.24 -0.32
N ASP A 28 -1.16 -16.20 0.58
CA ASP A 28 -2.01 -16.25 1.76
C ASP A 28 -1.26 -15.83 3.03
N THR A 29 -0.01 -15.38 2.91
CA THR A 29 0.72 -14.86 4.07
C THR A 29 0.23 -13.49 4.50
N PRO A 30 0.39 -13.14 5.79
CA PRO A 30 0.03 -11.83 6.32
C PRO A 30 0.64 -10.66 5.53
N GLU A 31 1.86 -10.80 5.02
CA GLU A 31 2.53 -9.76 4.24
C GLU A 31 1.80 -9.47 2.92
N ARG A 32 1.33 -10.51 2.23
CA ARG A 32 0.57 -10.36 0.97
C ARG A 32 -0.82 -9.78 1.22
N LEU A 33 -1.47 -10.20 2.31
CA LEU A 33 -2.74 -9.63 2.73
C LEU A 33 -2.58 -8.14 3.07
N ARG A 34 -1.51 -7.79 3.78
CA ARG A 34 -1.20 -6.39 4.12
C ARG A 34 -0.90 -5.53 2.89
N ILE A 35 -0.18 -6.06 1.91
CA ILE A 35 0.01 -5.38 0.60
C ILE A 35 -1.34 -5.06 -0.05
N ALA A 36 -2.26 -6.02 -0.07
CA ALA A 36 -3.59 -5.82 -0.67
C ALA A 36 -4.42 -4.79 0.10
N GLU A 37 -4.31 -4.75 1.42
CA GLU A 37 -4.93 -3.72 2.26
C GLU A 37 -4.35 -2.32 1.96
N ILE A 38 -3.02 -2.20 1.86
CA ILE A 38 -2.37 -0.94 1.51
C ILE A 38 -2.82 -0.45 0.13
N ASP A 39 -2.95 -1.36 -0.85
CA ASP A 39 -3.44 -1.02 -2.19
C ASP A 39 -4.85 -0.41 -2.14
N ARG A 40 -5.74 -0.95 -1.29
CA ARG A 40 -7.08 -0.38 -1.06
C ARG A 40 -7.01 1.00 -0.40
N LEU A 41 -6.23 1.15 0.67
CA LEU A 41 -6.09 2.42 1.39
C LEU A 41 -5.55 3.55 0.49
N VAL A 42 -4.58 3.23 -0.36
CA VAL A 42 -4.03 4.19 -1.34
C VAL A 42 -5.10 4.58 -2.36
N ALA A 43 -5.87 3.62 -2.88
CA ALA A 43 -6.95 3.90 -3.84
C ALA A 43 -8.06 4.75 -3.22
N GLU A 44 -8.52 4.41 -2.01
CA GLU A 44 -9.53 5.19 -1.28
C GLU A 44 -9.07 6.62 -1.01
N HIS A 45 -7.82 6.78 -0.56
CA HIS A 45 -7.27 8.10 -0.29
C HIS A 45 -7.14 8.93 -1.57
N LYS A 46 -6.71 8.34 -2.69
CA LYS A 46 -6.67 9.02 -4.00
C LYS A 46 -8.07 9.43 -4.46
N ALA A 47 -9.05 8.52 -4.38
CA ALA A 47 -10.44 8.82 -4.74
C ALA A 47 -11.03 9.96 -3.91
N LYS A 48 -10.76 9.99 -2.59
CA LYS A 48 -11.19 11.09 -1.71
C LYS A 48 -10.55 12.42 -2.10
N ARG A 49 -9.29 12.42 -2.50
CA ARG A 49 -8.61 13.63 -2.99
C ARG A 49 -9.22 14.13 -4.30
N ASP A 50 -9.54 13.24 -5.23
CA ASP A 50 -10.15 13.63 -6.50
C ASP A 50 -11.55 14.22 -6.31
N ILE A 51 -12.35 13.67 -5.38
CA ILE A 51 -13.69 14.18 -5.03
C ILE A 51 -13.64 15.54 -4.34
N GLY A 52 -12.62 15.83 -3.53
CA GLY A 52 -12.49 17.10 -2.80
C GLY A 52 -11.89 18.27 -3.60
N THR A 53 -11.48 18.03 -4.86
CA THR A 53 -10.79 19.04 -5.70
C THR A 53 -11.57 19.40 -6.97
N SER A 54 -12.86 19.04 -7.06
CA SER A 54 -13.73 19.39 -8.19
C SER A 54 -14.79 20.41 -7.81
#